data_AF-Q2IRZ8-F1
#
_entry.id   AF-Q2IRZ8-F1
#
_cell.length_a   1.000
_cell.length_b   1.000
_cell.length_c   1.000
_cell.angle_alpha   90.00
_cell.angle_beta   90.00
_cell.angle_gamma   90.00
#
_symmetry.space_group_name_H-M   'P 1'
#
loop_
_entity.id
_entity.type
_entity.pdbx_description
1 polymer ?
#
loop_
_entity_poly.entity_id
_entity_poly.type
_entity_poly.pdbx_seq_one_letter_code
_entity_poly.pdbx_strand_id
1 'polypeptide(L)'
;MLLTTKRLIALSVIAIALAGCASRYDAPADLGDDDAFCKQNGVAVGSPEYVACRKDRDVQRSNAVTRANRAQRDLGDYMMQNPSRP
;
A
#
# COMPACT_ATOMS: atom_id res chain seq x y z
N MET A 1 2.16 -39.01 -7.27
CA MET A 1 1.60 -37.79 -7.90
C MET A 1 0.50 -37.13 -7.07
N LEU A 2 -0.58 -37.82 -6.67
CA LEU A 2 -1.70 -37.19 -5.91
C LEU A 2 -1.28 -36.49 -4.60
N LEU A 3 -0.30 -37.05 -3.87
CA LEU A 3 0.16 -36.48 -2.60
C LEU A 3 0.88 -35.13 -2.80
N THR A 4 1.57 -34.97 -3.93
CA THR A 4 2.27 -33.74 -4.31
C THR A 4 1.25 -32.66 -4.69
N THR A 5 0.22 -33.01 -5.45
CA THR A 5 -0.87 -32.09 -5.84
C THR A 5 -1.64 -31.57 -4.62
N LYS A 6 -1.97 -32.45 -3.66
CA LYS A 6 -2.65 -32.05 -2.42
C LYS A 6 -1.81 -31.07 -1.58
N ARG A 7 -0.49 -31.30 -1.49
CA ARG A 7 0.43 -30.38 -0.80
C ARG A 7 0.51 -29.02 -1.48
N LEU A 8 0.54 -28.98 -2.81
CA LEU A 8 0.56 -27.73 -3.57
C LEU A 8 -0.73 -26.93 -3.37
N ILE A 9 -1.88 -27.58 -3.35
CA ILE A 9 -3.18 -26.93 -3.07
C ILE A 9 -3.23 -26.39 -1.64
N ALA A 10 -2.76 -27.17 -0.66
CA ALA A 10 -2.72 -26.71 0.73
C ALA A 10 -1.81 -25.47 0.88
N LEU A 11 -0.65 -25.46 0.22
CA LEU A 11 0.28 -24.34 0.24
C LEU A 11 -0.30 -23.09 -0.43
N SER A 12 -1.02 -23.21 -1.55
CA SER A 12 -1.64 -22.06 -2.21
C SER A 12 -2.75 -21.43 -1.38
N VAL A 13 -3.59 -22.24 -0.73
CA VAL A 13 -4.64 -21.76 0.18
C VAL A 13 -4.03 -21.00 1.36
N ILE A 14 -2.98 -21.55 1.97
CA ILE A 14 -2.27 -20.89 3.08
C ILE A 14 -1.65 -19.57 2.61
N ALA A 15 -0.99 -19.53 1.45
CA ALA A 15 -0.39 -18.31 0.92
C ALA A 15 -1.42 -17.19 0.69
N ILE A 16 -2.58 -17.52 0.13
CA ILE A 16 -3.67 -16.55 -0.10
C ILE A 16 -4.24 -16.05 1.24
N ALA A 17 -4.44 -16.94 2.22
CA ALA A 17 -4.92 -16.55 3.55
C ALA A 17 -3.94 -15.62 4.29
N LEU A 18 -2.62 -15.85 4.15
CA LEU A 18 -1.59 -15.00 4.74
C LEU A 18 -1.45 -13.66 4.02
N ALA A 19 -1.63 -13.60 2.70
CA ALA A 19 -1.55 -12.35 1.92
C ALA A 19 -2.57 -11.30 2.40
N GLY A 20 -3.76 -11.73 2.83
CA GLY A 20 -4.78 -10.82 3.38
C GLY A 20 -4.40 -10.18 4.72
N CYS A 21 -3.46 -10.76 5.48
CA CYS A 21 -3.00 -10.20 6.75
C CYS A 21 -1.88 -9.15 6.59
N ALA A 22 -1.25 -9.06 5.42
CA ALA A 22 -0.14 -8.14 5.18
C ALA A 22 -0.60 -6.68 5.01
N SER A 23 -1.74 -6.46 4.35
CA SER A 23 -2.22 -5.12 3.97
C SER A 23 -2.70 -4.25 5.14
N ARG A 24 -2.99 -4.84 6.30
CA ARG A 24 -3.55 -4.11 7.46
C ARG A 24 -2.52 -3.27 8.22
N TYR A 25 -1.23 -3.55 8.02
CA TYR A 25 -0.11 -2.86 8.69
C TYR A 25 0.83 -2.18 7.71
N ASP A 26 0.42 -2.00 6.45
CA ASP A 26 1.25 -1.25 5.50
C ASP A 26 1.41 0.17 6.02
N ALA A 27 2.64 0.49 6.43
CA ALA A 27 3.07 1.87 6.58
C ALA A 27 2.75 2.61 5.28
N PRO A 28 2.40 3.90 5.32
CA PRO A 28 2.19 4.66 4.10
C PRO A 28 3.39 4.44 3.19
N ALA A 29 3.14 3.88 2.00
CA ALA A 29 4.20 3.49 1.08
C ALA A 29 5.14 4.69 0.88
N ASP A 30 6.42 4.51 1.21
CA ASP A 30 7.42 5.49 0.82
C ASP A 30 7.53 5.41 -0.70
N LEU A 31 6.90 6.38 -1.35
CA LEU A 31 6.88 6.52 -2.80
C LEU A 31 8.28 6.88 -3.34
N GLY A 32 9.26 7.14 -2.47
CA GLY A 32 10.65 7.34 -2.85
C GLY A 32 10.84 8.62 -3.66
N ASP A 33 11.92 8.63 -4.45
CA ASP A 33 12.28 9.74 -5.34
C ASP A 33 11.42 9.71 -6.61
N ASP A 34 10.45 10.64 -6.68
CA ASP A 34 9.53 10.78 -7.80
C ASP A 34 10.25 11.19 -9.10
N ASP A 35 11.38 11.91 -9.01
CA ASP A 35 12.18 12.26 -10.19
C ASP A 35 12.85 11.00 -10.77
N ALA A 36 13.45 10.16 -9.91
CA ALA A 36 14.01 8.88 -10.33
C ALA A 36 12.93 7.96 -10.93
N PHE A 37 11.74 7.90 -10.30
CA PHE A 37 10.61 7.11 -10.80
C PHE A 37 10.20 7.55 -12.21
N CYS A 38 9.97 8.85 -12.42
CA CYS A 38 9.53 9.34 -13.73
C CYS A 38 10.61 9.14 -14.81
N LYS A 39 11.90 9.34 -14.48
CA LYS A 39 13.01 9.07 -15.41
C LYS A 39 13.14 7.59 -15.78
N GLN A 40 12.99 6.68 -14.82
CA GLN A 40 13.05 5.23 -15.06
C GLN A 40 11.91 4.75 -15.98
N ASN A 41 10.77 5.42 -15.96
CA ASN A 41 9.65 5.17 -16.87
C ASN A 41 9.82 5.83 -18.24
N GLY A 42 11.03 6.29 -18.59
CA GLY A 42 11.34 6.85 -19.90
C GLY A 42 10.77 8.24 -20.14
N VAL A 43 10.31 8.94 -19.08
CA VAL A 43 9.70 10.26 -19.21
C VAL A 43 10.79 11.34 -19.22
N ALA A 44 10.85 12.11 -20.31
CA ALA A 44 11.89 13.12 -20.52
C ALA A 44 11.74 14.33 -19.59
N VAL A 45 12.78 14.67 -18.84
CA VAL A 45 12.76 15.81 -17.91
C VAL A 45 12.39 17.10 -18.65
N GLY A 46 11.44 17.85 -18.10
CA GLY A 46 10.96 19.11 -18.67
C GLY A 46 9.87 18.94 -19.73
N SER A 47 9.51 17.72 -20.11
CA SER A 47 8.36 17.47 -20.98
C SER A 47 7.03 17.62 -20.21
N PRO A 48 5.90 17.88 -20.90
CA PRO A 48 4.57 17.88 -20.28
C PRO A 48 4.26 16.55 -19.56
N GLU A 49 4.70 15.43 -20.12
CA GLU A 49 4.53 14.09 -19.56
C GLU A 49 5.30 13.94 -18.25
N TYR A 50 6.48 14.55 -18.11
CA TYR A 50 7.25 14.54 -16.86
C TYR A 50 6.53 15.28 -15.75
N VAL A 51 5.97 16.44 -16.07
CA VAL A 51 5.16 17.22 -15.13
C VAL A 51 3.92 16.44 -14.70
N ALA A 52 3.24 15.79 -15.66
CA ALA A 52 2.09 14.93 -15.38
C ALA A 52 2.45 13.75 -14.48
N CYS A 53 3.52 13.01 -14.81
CA CYS A 53 4.00 11.88 -14.00
C CYS A 53 4.26 12.30 -12.55
N ARG A 54 4.99 13.41 -12.35
CA ARG A 54 5.26 13.92 -11.01
C ARG A 54 4.01 14.34 -10.26
N LYS A 55 3.05 14.97 -10.93
CA LYS A 55 1.78 15.35 -10.32
C LYS A 55 0.99 14.12 -9.88
N ASP A 56 0.94 13.07 -10.70
CA ASP A 56 0.26 11.83 -10.36
C ASP A 56 0.92 11.12 -9.17
N ARG A 57 2.25 11.20 -9.07
CA ARG A 57 2.99 10.72 -7.89
C ARG A 57 2.65 11.49 -6.63
N ASP A 58 2.57 12.81 -6.71
CA ASP A 58 2.17 13.66 -5.59
C ASP A 58 0.72 13.37 -5.12
N VAL A 59 -0.20 13.19 -6.07
CA VAL A 59 -1.59 12.78 -5.77
C VAL A 59 -1.62 11.41 -5.09
N GLN A 60 -0.84 10.44 -5.57
CA GLN A 60 -0.75 9.12 -4.91
C GLN A 60 -0.26 9.23 -3.47
N ARG A 61 0.74 10.09 -3.21
CA ARG A 61 1.27 10.36 -1.87
C ARG A 61 0.22 10.98 -0.97
N SER A 62 -0.44 12.03 -1.46
CA SER A 62 -1.51 12.73 -0.72
C SER A 62 -2.66 11.79 -0.37
N ASN A 63 -3.06 10.92 -1.30
CA ASN A 63 -4.08 9.91 -1.07
C ASN A 63 -3.66 8.89 -0.01
N ALA A 64 -2.40 8.44 -0.02
CA ALA A 64 -1.88 7.53 1.01
C ALA A 64 -1.89 8.17 2.41
N VAL A 65 -1.43 9.42 2.52
CA VAL A 65 -1.47 10.19 3.77
C VAL A 65 -2.90 10.39 4.25
N THR A 66 -3.84 10.69 3.35
CA THR A 66 -5.25 10.87 3.68
C THR A 66 -5.87 9.59 4.26
N ARG A 67 -5.55 8.43 3.68
CA ARG A 67 -6.00 7.13 4.23
C ARG A 67 -5.40 6.85 5.61
N ALA A 68 -4.10 7.09 5.78
CA ALA A 68 -3.44 6.92 7.08
C ALA A 68 -4.06 7.83 8.16
N ASN A 69 -4.29 9.11 7.85
CA ASN A 69 -4.92 10.06 8.76
C ASN A 69 -6.35 9.63 9.15
N ARG A 70 -7.12 9.09 8.21
CA ARG A 70 -8.45 8.54 8.52
C ARG A 70 -8.35 7.37 9.49
N ALA A 71 -7.47 6.40 9.21
CA ALA A 71 -7.28 5.24 10.09
C ALA A 71 -6.85 5.65 11.51
N GLN A 72 -6.00 6.68 11.65
CA GLN A 72 -5.59 7.22 12.96
C GLN A 72 -6.78 7.85 13.71
N ARG A 73 -7.64 8.60 13.02
CA ARG A 73 -8.85 9.18 13.63
C ARG A 73 -9.82 8.10 14.06
N ASP A 74 -10.09 7.13 13.18
CA ASP A 74 -11.00 6.03 13.47
C ASP A 74 -10.52 5.23 14.70
N LEU A 75 -9.21 5.02 14.83
CA LEU A 75 -8.63 4.39 16.02
C LEU A 75 -8.81 5.25 17.27
N GLY A 76 -8.54 6.55 17.19
CA GLY A 76 -8.77 7.49 18.30
C GLY A 76 -10.21 7.50 18.76
N ASP A 77 -11.16 7.57 17.83
CA ASP A 77 -12.60 7.53 18.11
C ASP A 77 -13.00 6.20 18.75
N TYR A 78 -12.45 5.08 18.27
CA TYR A 78 -12.66 3.77 18.87
C TYR A 78 -12.16 3.72 20.32
N MET A 79 -10.96 4.21 20.60
CA MET A 79 -10.38 4.22 21.96
C MET A 79 -11.21 5.10 22.91
N MET A 80 -11.68 6.25 22.45
CA MET A 80 -12.56 7.13 23.23
C MET A 80 -13.89 6.45 23.58
N GLN A 81 -14.44 5.64 22.66
CA GLN A 81 -15.64 4.85 22.90
C GLN A 81 -15.39 3.57 23.72
N ASN A 82 -14.14 3.12 23.81
CA ASN A 82 -13.73 1.89 24.49
C ASN A 82 -12.59 2.13 25.50
N PRO A 83 -12.75 3.01 26.49
CA PRO A 83 -11.65 3.50 27.34
C PRO A 83 -11.03 2.43 28.26
N SER A 84 -11.69 1.29 28.45
CA SER A 84 -11.21 0.17 29.25
C SER A 84 -10.51 -0.92 28.43
N ARG A 85 -10.40 -0.74 27.10
CA ARG A 85 -9.66 -1.65 26.22
C ARG A 85 -8.37 -0.99 25.74
N PRO A 86 -7.23 -1.71 25.78
CA PRO A 86 -6.03 -1.27 25.05
C PRO A 86 -6.25 -1.33 23.54
#